data_AF-A0A1G9IBJ9-F1
#
_entry.id   AF-A0A1G9IBJ9-F1
#
_cell.length_a   1.000
_cell.length_b   1.000
_cell.length_c   1.000
_cell.angle_alpha   90.00
_cell.angle_beta   90.00
_cell.angle_gamma   90.00
#
_symmetry.space_group_name_H-M   'P 1'
#
loop_
_entity.id
_entity.type
_entity.pdbx_description
1 polymer ?
#
loop_
_entity_poly.entity_id
_entity_poly.type
_entity_poly.pdbx_seq_one_letter_code
_entity_poly.pdbx_strand_id
1 'polypeptide(L)'
;MPMIRRLRRIVRRVQRKAVDLSHPARSPLGSAVVNCVVYRGGKRQSGGWAGLSGPEALRRVRDEGEGFVWIGLHEPDEQEIAALAEPFGLHPLAVEDAVQAHQRPKVVPYDDTLFAVFKSVCYVEHDELTATSEVVDTGEIMVFTGRDFVITVRHGRHGSLGPVRERLEADPEQLAKGPSAVLHAIADFVVDEYLSVADAVQHDVEAVETQVLARGGPRRPGPHLPAQAGVARAEAGRVAAGPPSRDAGGAAQSADRPGGAAVLP
;
A
#
# COMPACT_ATOMS: atom_id res chain seq x y z
N MET A 1 16.31 -0.76 -33.54
CA MET A 1 15.11 -0.43 -32.73
C MET A 1 13.94 -0.30 -33.70
N PRO A 2 12.76 -0.96 -33.54
CA PRO A 2 12.06 -1.30 -32.30
C PRO A 2 11.44 -2.73 -32.26
N MET A 3 11.55 -3.45 -31.14
CA MET A 3 11.04 -4.83 -31.01
C MET A 3 10.53 -5.15 -29.60
N ILE A 4 9.56 -4.39 -29.04
CA ILE A 4 9.01 -4.68 -27.67
C ILE A 4 7.47 -4.47 -27.62
N ARG A 5 6.71 -4.79 -28.66
CA ARG A 5 5.23 -4.64 -28.63
C ARG A 5 4.41 -5.92 -28.85
N ARG A 6 4.98 -7.12 -28.66
CA ARG A 6 4.29 -8.36 -29.07
C ARG A 6 4.29 -9.55 -28.11
N LEU A 7 4.25 -9.33 -26.79
CA LEU A 7 4.14 -10.45 -25.83
C LEU A 7 3.16 -10.27 -24.65
N ARG A 8 2.23 -9.31 -24.71
CA ARG A 8 1.12 -9.23 -23.73
C ARG A 8 -0.20 -9.62 -24.37
N ARG A 9 -0.34 -10.91 -24.72
CA ARG A 9 -1.63 -11.47 -25.16
C ARG A 9 -1.74 -12.97 -24.86
N ILE A 10 -1.29 -13.41 -23.68
CA ILE A 10 -1.59 -14.76 -23.16
C ILE A 10 -1.60 -14.69 -21.63
N VAL A 11 -2.64 -14.12 -21.01
CA VAL A 11 -3.25 -14.61 -19.76
C VAL A 11 -4.68 -14.04 -19.73
N ARG A 12 -5.62 -14.71 -20.38
CA ARG A 12 -7.05 -14.48 -20.18
C ARG A 12 -7.55 -15.46 -19.13
N ARG A 13 -8.33 -14.95 -18.19
CA ARG A 13 -9.23 -15.67 -17.28
C ARG A 13 -8.56 -16.68 -16.35
N VAL A 14 -8.06 -16.18 -15.23
CA VAL A 14 -8.30 -16.88 -13.96
C VAL A 14 -9.42 -16.10 -13.29
N GLN A 15 -10.61 -16.71 -13.16
CA GLN A 15 -11.64 -16.23 -12.24
C GLN A 15 -10.97 -16.12 -10.88
N ARG A 16 -10.67 -14.89 -10.44
CA ARG A 16 -10.19 -14.64 -9.08
C ARG A 16 -11.38 -14.93 -8.17
N LYS A 17 -11.43 -16.14 -7.63
CA LYS A 17 -12.35 -16.51 -6.56
C LYS A 17 -12.15 -15.46 -5.46
N ALA A 18 -13.21 -14.76 -5.07
CA ALA A 18 -13.17 -13.82 -3.97
C ALA A 18 -12.51 -14.51 -2.77
N VAL A 19 -11.30 -14.09 -2.43
CA VAL A 19 -10.61 -14.58 -1.24
C VAL A 19 -11.31 -13.90 -0.08
N ASP A 20 -12.08 -14.68 0.66
CA ASP A 20 -12.72 -14.25 1.89
C ASP A 20 -11.64 -13.77 2.88
N LEU A 21 -11.65 -12.47 3.14
CA LEU A 21 -10.69 -11.79 4.01
C LEU A 21 -11.19 -11.67 5.46
N SER A 22 -12.34 -12.26 5.80
CA SER A 22 -12.94 -12.13 7.12
C SER A 22 -12.36 -13.06 8.20
N HIS A 23 -11.22 -13.72 7.95
CA HIS A 23 -10.64 -14.64 8.93
C HIS A 23 -9.48 -14.04 9.73
N PRO A 24 -9.70 -13.59 10.98
CA PRO A 24 -8.60 -13.35 11.90
C PRO A 24 -7.99 -14.70 12.24
N ALA A 25 -6.78 -14.97 11.78
CA ALA A 25 -5.98 -16.04 12.34
C ALA A 25 -5.53 -15.55 13.73
N ARG A 26 -6.15 -16.06 14.80
CA ARG A 26 -5.82 -15.68 16.18
C ARG A 26 -4.32 -15.89 16.42
N SER A 27 -3.59 -14.78 16.49
CA SER A 27 -2.18 -14.74 16.85
C SER A 27 -2.04 -14.50 18.35
N PRO A 28 -0.95 -14.95 19.00
CA PRO A 28 -0.63 -14.57 20.38
C PRO A 28 -0.48 -13.06 20.59
N LEU A 29 -0.36 -12.29 19.50
CA LEU A 29 -0.22 -10.83 19.48
C LEU A 29 -1.54 -10.06 19.31
N GLY A 30 -2.70 -10.73 19.22
CA GLY A 30 -4.01 -10.08 19.05
C GLY A 30 -4.83 -10.62 17.87
N SER A 31 -5.98 -10.00 17.62
CA SER A 31 -6.90 -10.38 16.52
C SER A 31 -6.49 -9.82 15.16
N ALA A 32 -5.66 -8.76 15.12
CA ALA A 32 -5.27 -8.12 13.87
C ALA A 32 -4.08 -8.76 13.16
N VAL A 33 -3.28 -9.59 13.85
CA VAL A 33 -2.14 -10.24 13.21
C VAL A 33 -2.62 -11.39 12.33
N VAL A 34 -2.59 -11.16 11.02
CA VAL A 34 -3.01 -12.14 10.01
C VAL A 34 -1.92 -13.19 9.78
N ASN A 35 -0.64 -12.80 9.82
CA ASN A 35 0.48 -13.73 9.71
C ASN A 35 1.79 -13.16 10.29
N CYS A 36 2.65 -14.06 10.78
CA CYS A 36 4.04 -13.78 11.16
C CYS A 36 4.90 -14.93 10.62
N VAL A 37 5.86 -14.63 9.75
CA VAL A 37 6.67 -15.65 9.06
C VAL A 37 8.12 -15.20 8.98
N VAL A 38 9.04 -16.12 9.23
CA VAL A 38 10.49 -15.89 9.04
C VAL A 38 10.94 -16.48 7.71
N TYR A 39 11.78 -15.74 7.00
CA TYR A 39 12.43 -16.16 5.77
C TYR A 39 13.95 -16.15 5.94
N ARG A 40 14.61 -17.22 5.49
CA ARG A 40 16.08 -17.34 5.41
C ARG A 40 16.48 -17.88 4.05
N GLY A 41 17.42 -17.23 3.37
CA GLY A 41 17.82 -17.57 2.00
C GLY A 41 16.64 -17.68 1.03
N GLY A 42 15.61 -16.84 1.19
CA GLY A 42 14.39 -16.87 0.39
C GLY A 42 13.42 -18.02 0.70
N LYS A 43 13.69 -18.83 1.72
CA LYS A 43 12.83 -19.96 2.11
C LYS A 43 12.10 -19.66 3.41
N ARG A 44 10.81 -19.95 3.39
CA ARG A 44 9.94 -19.90 4.57
C ARG A 44 10.43 -20.89 5.62
N GLN A 45 10.60 -20.41 6.85
CA GLN A 45 10.98 -21.25 7.98
C GLN A 45 9.75 -21.84 8.67
N SER A 46 9.87 -23.08 9.14
CA SER A 46 8.85 -23.83 9.88
C SER A 46 9.45 -24.49 11.13
N GLY A 47 8.65 -25.23 11.91
CA GLY A 47 9.14 -25.94 13.09
C GLY A 47 9.45 -25.00 14.26
N GLY A 48 10.72 -24.91 14.68
CA GLY A 48 11.14 -24.10 15.84
C GLY A 48 10.98 -22.58 15.70
N TRP A 49 10.48 -22.12 14.55
CA TRP A 49 10.05 -20.74 14.30
C TRP A 49 8.52 -20.57 14.42
N ALA A 50 7.77 -21.67 14.31
CA ALA A 50 6.33 -21.66 14.45
C ALA A 50 5.94 -21.40 15.90
N GLY A 51 5.04 -20.45 16.12
CA GLY A 51 4.56 -20.06 17.45
C GLY A 51 5.37 -18.98 18.14
N LEU A 52 6.49 -18.53 17.58
CA LEU A 52 7.19 -17.33 18.06
C LEU A 52 6.36 -16.08 17.79
N SER A 53 6.29 -15.18 18.76
CA SER A 53 5.81 -13.82 18.52
C SER A 53 6.74 -13.08 17.56
N GLY A 54 6.23 -12.04 16.90
CA GLY A 54 7.03 -11.17 16.02
C GLY A 54 8.33 -10.68 16.67
N PRO A 55 8.30 -10.10 17.88
CA PRO A 55 9.50 -9.67 18.58
C PRO A 55 10.50 -10.81 18.89
N GLU A 56 10.02 -12.00 19.27
CA GLU A 56 10.89 -13.15 19.51
C GLU A 56 11.55 -13.65 18.23
N ALA A 57 10.79 -13.73 17.14
CA ALA A 57 11.29 -14.10 15.83
C ALA A 57 12.37 -13.10 15.35
N LEU A 58 12.14 -11.80 15.55
CA LEU A 58 13.08 -10.74 15.18
C LEU A 58 14.38 -10.85 15.97
N ARG A 59 14.32 -10.99 17.30
CA ARG A 59 15.50 -11.19 18.14
C ARG A 59 16.33 -12.37 17.65
N ARG A 60 15.67 -13.50 17.39
CA ARG A 60 16.36 -14.70 16.89
C ARG A 60 16.99 -14.51 15.52
N VAL A 61 16.32 -13.84 14.58
CA VAL A 61 16.90 -13.49 13.27
C VAL A 61 18.15 -12.63 13.44
N ARG A 62 18.12 -11.65 14.36
CA ARG A 62 19.28 -10.80 14.68
C ARG A 62 20.44 -11.58 15.28
N ASP A 63 20.16 -12.46 16.24
CA ASP A 63 21.16 -13.30 16.91
C ASP A 63 21.83 -14.27 15.94
N GLU A 64 21.05 -14.86 15.02
CA GLU A 64 21.55 -15.76 13.99
C GLU A 64 22.22 -15.01 12.81
N GLY A 65 21.99 -13.70 12.68
CA GLY A 65 22.59 -12.84 11.65
C GLY A 65 22.10 -13.12 10.23
N GLU A 66 21.02 -13.88 10.06
CA GLU A 66 20.50 -14.28 8.75
C GLU A 66 18.98 -14.31 8.70
N GLY A 67 18.43 -13.73 7.63
CA GLY A 67 17.00 -13.76 7.32
C GLY A 67 16.26 -12.48 7.68
N PHE A 68 14.94 -12.54 7.58
CA PHE A 68 14.06 -11.45 8.00
C PHE A 68 12.67 -11.95 8.40
N VAL A 69 11.95 -11.15 9.19
CA VAL A 69 10.58 -11.43 9.62
C VAL A 69 9.60 -10.64 8.76
N TRP A 70 8.54 -11.28 8.25
CA TRP A 70 7.43 -10.59 7.58
C TRP A 70 6.13 -10.78 8.36
N ILE A 71 5.64 -9.68 8.94
CA ILE A 71 4.39 -9.59 9.69
C ILE A 71 3.32 -8.90 8.86
N GLY A 72 2.13 -9.49 8.83
CA GLY A 72 0.93 -8.90 8.23
C GLY A 72 -0.12 -8.59 9.28
N LEU A 73 -0.57 -7.34 9.31
CA LEU A 73 -1.63 -6.81 10.16
C LEU A 73 -2.83 -6.37 9.31
N HIS A 74 -4.03 -6.57 9.81
CA HIS A 74 -5.26 -6.05 9.23
C HIS A 74 -6.02 -5.26 10.28
N GLU A 75 -6.21 -3.96 10.01
CA GLU A 75 -6.90 -2.99 10.87
C GLU A 75 -6.48 -3.12 12.35
N PRO A 76 -5.17 -3.04 12.66
CA PRO A 76 -4.70 -3.16 14.04
C PRO A 76 -5.16 -1.97 14.87
N ASP A 77 -5.47 -2.23 16.13
CA ASP A 77 -5.66 -1.16 17.10
C ASP A 77 -4.32 -0.56 17.56
N GLU A 78 -4.40 0.53 18.33
CA GLU A 78 -3.24 1.23 18.87
C GLU A 78 -2.34 0.33 19.72
N GLN A 79 -2.91 -0.59 20.49
CA GLN A 79 -2.18 -1.47 21.40
C GLN A 79 -1.41 -2.53 20.63
N GLU A 80 -2.04 -3.12 19.61
CA GLU A 80 -1.46 -4.17 18.76
C GLU A 80 -0.25 -3.65 17.98
N ILE A 81 -0.30 -2.44 17.43
CA ILE A 81 0.85 -1.84 16.73
C ILE A 81 1.90 -1.27 17.70
N ALA A 82 1.50 -0.70 18.83
CA ALA A 82 2.43 -0.20 19.84
C ALA A 82 3.30 -1.33 20.43
N ALA A 83 2.74 -2.54 20.57
CA ALA A 83 3.48 -3.73 20.97
C ALA A 83 4.61 -4.12 19.99
N LEU A 84 4.54 -3.65 18.73
CA LEU A 84 5.58 -3.84 17.73
C LEU A 84 6.52 -2.64 17.61
N ALA A 85 6.13 -1.46 18.13
CA ALA A 85 6.89 -0.23 17.90
C ALA A 85 8.31 -0.30 18.45
N GLU A 86 8.47 -0.63 19.73
CA GLU A 86 9.79 -0.65 20.38
C GLU A 86 10.70 -1.80 19.86
N PRO A 87 10.24 -3.06 19.77
CA PRO A 87 11.11 -4.15 19.29
C PRO A 87 11.61 -3.98 17.85
N PHE A 88 10.79 -3.37 17.00
CA PHE A 88 11.09 -3.13 15.59
C PHE A 88 11.68 -1.75 15.31
N GLY A 89 11.76 -0.86 16.31
CA GLY A 89 12.26 0.51 16.12
C GLY A 89 11.36 1.35 15.22
N LEU A 90 10.04 1.19 15.31
CA LEU A 90 9.09 1.97 14.52
C LEU A 90 8.97 3.38 15.10
N HIS A 91 9.08 4.38 14.23
CA HIS A 91 8.97 5.77 14.64
C HIS A 91 7.54 6.09 15.13
N PRO A 92 7.36 6.78 16.28
CA PRO A 92 6.04 7.04 16.86
C PRO A 92 5.04 7.68 15.89
N LEU A 93 5.48 8.67 15.09
CA LEU A 93 4.62 9.31 14.07
C LEU A 93 4.15 8.33 12.98
N ALA A 94 4.98 7.36 12.61
CA ALA A 94 4.61 6.36 11.60
C ALA A 94 3.65 5.31 12.19
N VAL A 95 3.77 5.03 13.49
CA VAL A 95 2.81 4.19 14.23
C VAL A 95 1.44 4.88 14.30
N GLU A 96 1.41 6.16 14.68
CA GLU A 96 0.18 6.97 14.69
C GLU A 96 -0.50 6.97 13.31
N ASP A 97 0.26 7.24 12.25
CA ASP A 97 -0.23 7.19 10.87
C ASP A 97 -0.84 5.83 10.50
N ALA A 98 -0.24 4.74 10.99
CA ALA A 98 -0.69 3.38 10.72
C ALA A 98 -1.96 3.00 11.49
N VAL A 99 -2.24 3.63 12.64
CA VAL A 99 -3.51 3.49 13.37
C VAL A 99 -4.60 4.36 12.75
N GLN A 100 -4.30 5.63 12.50
CA GLN A 100 -5.30 6.60 12.02
C GLN A 100 -5.80 6.31 10.60
N ALA A 101 -5.00 5.61 9.79
CA ALA A 101 -5.27 5.37 8.38
C ALA A 101 -5.49 6.67 7.59
N HIS A 102 -6.10 6.57 6.40
CA HIS A 102 -6.46 7.71 5.55
C HIS A 102 -5.29 8.60 5.13
N GLN A 103 -4.10 8.02 5.12
CA GLN A 103 -2.87 8.71 4.77
C GLN A 103 -2.75 8.85 3.25
N ARG A 104 -2.13 9.94 2.81
CA ARG A 104 -1.75 10.07 1.39
C ARG A 104 -0.61 9.10 1.08
N PRO A 105 -0.51 8.60 -0.16
CA PRO A 105 0.67 7.89 -0.61
C PRO A 105 1.94 8.69 -0.33
N LYS A 106 2.87 8.07 0.38
CA LYS A 106 4.15 8.68 0.77
C LYS A 106 5.18 7.59 1.00
N VAL A 107 6.44 7.96 0.86
CA VAL A 107 7.59 7.13 1.27
C VAL A 107 8.47 8.04 2.10
N VAL A 108 8.67 7.68 3.36
CA VAL A 108 9.38 8.48 4.35
C VAL A 108 10.41 7.61 5.06
N PRO A 109 11.70 7.95 4.99
CA PRO A 109 12.70 7.31 5.83
C PRO A 109 12.59 7.83 7.27
N TYR A 110 12.68 6.91 8.23
CA TYR A 110 12.79 7.18 9.65
C TYR A 110 13.96 6.38 10.20
N ASP A 111 15.08 7.05 10.44
CA ASP A 111 16.32 6.41 10.90
C ASP A 111 16.69 5.20 9.99
N ASP A 112 16.69 3.99 10.55
CA ASP A 112 17.01 2.73 9.86
C ASP A 112 15.79 2.01 9.25
N THR A 113 14.60 2.62 9.31
CA THR A 113 13.35 2.05 8.80
C THR A 113 12.75 2.94 7.71
N LEU A 114 12.23 2.33 6.64
CA LEU A 114 11.44 3.01 5.63
C LEU A 114 9.95 2.80 5.88
N PHE A 115 9.17 3.87 5.90
CA PHE A 115 7.72 3.83 5.97
C PHE A 115 7.11 4.23 4.62
N ALA A 116 6.34 3.32 4.02
CA ALA A 116 5.63 3.56 2.77
C ALA A 116 4.13 3.41 2.96
N VAL A 117 3.36 4.28 2.30
CA VAL A 117 1.89 4.22 2.24
C VAL A 117 1.48 4.09 0.78
N PHE A 118 0.67 3.08 0.48
CA PHE A 118 0.04 2.85 -0.81
C PHE A 118 -1.48 2.93 -0.66
N LYS A 119 -2.17 3.49 -1.66
CA LYS A 119 -3.60 3.29 -1.82
C LYS A 119 -3.82 2.02 -2.63
N SER A 120 -4.68 1.13 -2.15
CA SER A 120 -5.18 0.00 -2.92
C SER A 120 -6.53 0.36 -3.54
N VAL A 121 -6.80 -0.19 -4.72
CA VAL A 121 -8.08 -0.03 -5.41
C VAL A 121 -8.62 -1.39 -5.82
N CYS A 122 -9.93 -1.52 -5.83
CA CYS A 122 -10.62 -2.71 -6.31
C CYS A 122 -11.82 -2.28 -7.13
N TYR A 123 -11.96 -2.84 -8.33
CA TYR A 123 -13.15 -2.63 -9.15
C TYR A 123 -14.30 -3.46 -8.57
N VAL A 124 -15.45 -2.84 -8.40
CA VAL A 124 -16.68 -3.48 -7.92
C VAL A 124 -17.57 -3.73 -9.14
N GLU A 125 -17.76 -5.00 -9.50
CA GLU A 125 -18.67 -5.37 -10.58
C GLU A 125 -20.11 -5.03 -10.21
N HIS A 126 -20.82 -4.38 -11.12
CA HIS A 126 -22.25 -4.08 -11.01
C HIS A 126 -22.99 -4.68 -12.20
N ASP A 127 -24.11 -5.35 -11.94
CA ASP A 127 -24.97 -5.90 -13.01
C ASP A 127 -25.57 -4.78 -13.89
N GLU A 128 -25.89 -3.64 -13.27
CA GLU A 128 -26.30 -2.41 -13.95
C GLU A 128 -25.63 -1.19 -13.31
N LEU A 129 -25.00 -0.36 -14.13
CA LEU A 129 -24.39 0.89 -13.66
C LEU A 129 -25.46 1.98 -13.52
N THR A 130 -25.60 2.49 -12.30
CA THR A 130 -26.44 3.63 -11.99
C THR A 130 -25.58 4.85 -11.67
N ALA A 131 -26.17 6.05 -11.64
CA ALA A 131 -25.46 7.28 -11.28
C ALA A 131 -24.91 7.28 -9.83
N THR A 132 -25.34 6.33 -8.99
CA THR A 132 -24.91 6.17 -7.60
C THR A 132 -24.04 4.93 -7.39
N SER A 133 -23.73 4.17 -8.43
CA SER A 133 -22.91 2.97 -8.30
C SER A 133 -21.48 3.36 -7.94
N GLU A 134 -20.98 2.87 -6.81
CA GLU A 134 -19.58 2.98 -6.45
C GLU A 134 -18.80 1.89 -7.18
N VAL A 135 -18.17 2.27 -8.29
CA VAL A 135 -17.49 1.34 -9.21
C VAL A 135 -16.09 0.94 -8.71
N VAL A 136 -15.53 1.71 -7.77
CA VAL A 136 -14.19 1.48 -7.24
C VAL A 136 -14.23 1.61 -5.71
N ASP A 137 -13.86 0.54 -5.03
CA ASP A 137 -13.57 0.57 -3.59
C ASP A 137 -12.07 0.86 -3.38
N THR A 138 -11.75 1.55 -2.29
CA THR A 138 -10.38 1.96 -1.96
C THR A 138 -9.96 1.47 -0.58
N GLY A 139 -8.68 1.11 -0.46
CA GLY A 139 -8.07 0.73 0.80
C GLY A 139 -6.65 1.28 0.90
N GLU A 140 -5.94 0.83 1.94
CA GLU A 140 -4.59 1.32 2.22
C GLU A 140 -3.69 0.19 2.65
N ILE A 141 -2.44 0.24 2.17
CA ILE A 141 -1.38 -0.67 2.56
C ILE A 141 -0.22 0.18 3.04
N MET A 142 0.06 0.12 4.33
CA MET A 142 1.28 0.71 4.88
C MET A 142 2.34 -0.37 5.06
N VAL A 143 3.59 -0.03 4.82
CA VAL A 143 4.72 -0.95 4.88
C VAL A 143 5.85 -0.30 5.67
N PHE A 144 6.20 -0.92 6.79
CA PHE A 144 7.44 -0.65 7.51
C PHE A 144 8.49 -1.62 7.02
N THR A 145 9.61 -1.11 6.52
CA THR A 145 10.71 -1.91 5.98
C THR A 145 11.99 -1.58 6.75
N GLY A 146 12.44 -2.50 7.59
CA GLY A 146 13.74 -2.43 8.24
C GLY A 146 14.77 -3.31 7.54
N ARG A 147 15.95 -3.43 8.14
CA ARG A 147 17.03 -4.29 7.62
C ARG A 147 16.68 -5.78 7.63
N ASP A 148 15.94 -6.21 8.64
CA ASP A 148 15.66 -7.61 8.99
C ASP A 148 14.16 -7.85 9.24
N PHE A 149 13.29 -6.91 8.82
CA PHE A 149 11.86 -7.09 8.92
C PHE A 149 11.07 -6.33 7.86
N VAL A 150 9.84 -6.80 7.63
CA VAL A 150 8.77 -6.10 6.93
C VAL A 150 7.50 -6.23 7.76
N ILE A 151 6.84 -5.11 8.06
CA ILE A 151 5.50 -5.11 8.66
C ILE A 151 4.56 -4.46 7.66
N THR A 152 3.51 -5.17 7.27
CA THR A 152 2.46 -4.65 6.38
C THR A 152 1.18 -4.43 7.17
N VAL A 153 0.63 -3.23 7.16
CA VAL A 153 -0.65 -2.87 7.78
C VAL A 153 -1.67 -2.62 6.68
N ARG A 154 -2.83 -3.26 6.77
CA ARG A 154 -3.89 -3.13 5.78
C ARG A 154 -5.17 -2.58 6.39
N HIS A 155 -5.69 -1.53 5.77
CA HIS A 155 -7.00 -0.96 6.07
C HIS A 155 -7.94 -1.14 4.88
N GLY A 156 -9.19 -1.50 5.15
CA GLY A 156 -10.21 -1.73 4.14
C GLY A 156 -10.34 -3.19 3.71
N ARG A 157 -11.42 -3.45 2.97
CA ARG A 157 -11.91 -4.81 2.66
C ARG A 157 -11.15 -5.52 1.54
N HIS A 158 -10.26 -4.82 0.84
CA HIS A 158 -9.58 -5.29 -0.37
C HIS A 158 -8.05 -5.14 -0.26
N GLY A 159 -7.31 -5.59 -1.28
CA GLY A 159 -5.84 -5.49 -1.30
C GLY A 159 -5.11 -6.62 -0.57
N SER A 160 -5.60 -7.86 -0.66
CA SER A 160 -4.93 -9.03 -0.07
C SER A 160 -3.49 -9.14 -0.56
N LEU A 161 -2.55 -9.24 0.37
CA LEU A 161 -1.15 -9.50 0.07
C LEU A 161 -0.82 -11.01 -0.02
N GLY A 162 -1.83 -11.88 0.10
CA GLY A 162 -1.67 -13.33 -0.08
C GLY A 162 -1.01 -13.69 -1.41
N PRO A 163 -1.53 -13.22 -2.57
CA PRO A 163 -0.93 -13.48 -3.88
C PRO A 163 0.50 -12.94 -4.02
N VAL A 164 0.80 -11.79 -3.40
CA VAL A 164 2.16 -11.22 -3.40
C VAL A 164 3.12 -12.16 -2.66
N ARG A 165 2.69 -12.68 -1.51
CA ARG A 165 3.48 -13.63 -0.72
C ARG A 165 3.68 -14.95 -1.47
N GLU A 166 2.62 -15.52 -2.03
CA GLU A 166 2.71 -16.77 -2.82
C GLU A 166 3.68 -16.62 -4.00
N ARG A 167 3.60 -15.49 -4.72
CA ARG A 167 4.52 -15.17 -5.83
C ARG A 167 5.97 -15.08 -5.37
N LEU A 168 6.22 -14.42 -4.24
CA LEU A 168 7.57 -14.33 -3.67
C LEU A 168 8.08 -15.66 -3.14
N GLU A 169 7.24 -16.48 -2.51
CA GLU A 169 7.61 -17.82 -2.04
C GLU A 169 7.92 -18.78 -3.21
N ALA A 170 7.31 -18.56 -4.37
CA ALA A 170 7.61 -19.29 -5.60
C ALA A 170 8.92 -18.85 -6.27
N ASP A 171 9.50 -17.71 -5.89
CA ASP A 171 10.80 -17.21 -6.36
C ASP A 171 11.76 -16.95 -5.18
N PRO A 172 12.40 -18.01 -4.64
CA PRO A 172 13.31 -17.87 -3.50
C PRO A 172 14.52 -16.98 -3.78
N GLU A 173 15.00 -16.90 -5.03
CA GLU A 173 16.14 -16.04 -5.37
C GLU A 173 15.77 -14.56 -5.22
N GLN A 174 14.56 -14.18 -5.67
CA GLN A 174 14.04 -12.84 -5.45
C GLN A 174 13.79 -12.58 -3.96
N LEU A 175 13.19 -13.51 -3.23
CA LEU A 175 12.89 -13.35 -1.81
C LEU A 175 14.14 -13.32 -0.92
N ALA A 176 15.24 -13.96 -1.35
CA ALA A 176 16.54 -13.92 -0.67
C ALA A 176 17.18 -12.52 -0.68
N LYS A 177 16.74 -11.61 -1.55
CA LYS A 177 17.19 -10.20 -1.57
C LYS A 177 16.72 -9.41 -0.34
N GLY A 178 15.79 -9.97 0.45
CA GLY A 178 15.42 -9.47 1.76
C GLY A 178 14.21 -8.51 1.77
N PRO A 179 14.04 -7.71 2.83
CA PRO A 179 12.88 -6.85 3.04
C PRO A 179 12.51 -5.91 1.89
N SER A 180 13.51 -5.36 1.20
CA SER A 180 13.31 -4.45 0.06
C SER A 180 12.62 -5.13 -1.13
N ALA A 181 12.84 -6.44 -1.33
CA ALA A 181 12.17 -7.20 -2.37
C ALA A 181 10.67 -7.34 -2.10
N VAL A 182 10.28 -7.45 -0.82
CA VAL A 182 8.86 -7.48 -0.41
C VAL A 182 8.21 -6.13 -0.68
N LEU A 183 8.83 -5.03 -0.25
CA LEU A 183 8.33 -3.67 -0.52
C LEU A 183 8.15 -3.43 -2.02
N HIS A 184 9.14 -3.80 -2.83
CA HIS A 184 9.06 -3.71 -4.29
C HIS A 184 7.89 -4.55 -4.84
N ALA A 185 7.74 -5.79 -4.40
CA ALA A 185 6.67 -6.68 -4.87
C ALA A 185 5.26 -6.17 -4.48
N ILE A 186 5.13 -5.50 -3.34
CA ILE A 186 3.88 -4.83 -2.94
C ILE A 186 3.62 -3.63 -3.85
N ALA A 187 4.61 -2.80 -4.12
CA ALA A 187 4.46 -1.65 -5.02
C ALA A 187 4.06 -2.09 -6.43
N ASP A 188 4.72 -3.11 -6.97
CA ASP A 188 4.40 -3.73 -8.27
C ASP A 188 2.96 -4.25 -8.30
N PHE A 189 2.55 -4.98 -7.25
CA PHE A 189 1.18 -5.47 -7.13
C PHE A 189 0.14 -4.35 -7.09
N VAL A 190 0.38 -3.28 -6.33
CA VAL A 190 -0.54 -2.13 -6.27
C VAL A 190 -0.68 -1.48 -7.65
N VAL A 191 0.42 -1.30 -8.39
CA VAL A 191 0.37 -0.74 -9.76
C VAL A 191 -0.42 -1.65 -10.71
N ASP A 192 -0.23 -2.97 -10.63
CA ASP A 192 -0.98 -3.93 -11.44
C ASP A 192 -2.49 -3.85 -11.18
N GLU A 193 -2.90 -3.71 -9.91
CA GLU A 193 -4.31 -3.54 -9.57
C GLU A 193 -4.88 -2.23 -10.14
N TYR A 194 -4.12 -1.12 -10.08
CA TYR A 194 -4.54 0.14 -10.72
C TYR A 194 -4.79 -0.02 -12.22
N LEU A 195 -3.89 -0.71 -12.93
CA LEU A 195 -4.06 -0.96 -14.36
C LEU A 195 -5.29 -1.82 -14.64
N SER A 196 -5.52 -2.86 -13.83
CA SER A 196 -6.69 -3.72 -13.96
C SER A 196 -7.99 -2.95 -13.74
N VAL A 197 -8.04 -2.07 -12.74
CA VAL A 197 -9.22 -1.23 -12.47
C VAL A 197 -9.44 -0.22 -13.58
N ALA A 198 -8.38 0.42 -14.09
CA ALA A 198 -8.47 1.36 -15.20
C ALA A 198 -9.03 0.71 -16.48
N ASP A 199 -8.60 -0.50 -16.79
CA ASP A 199 -9.11 -1.27 -17.93
C ASP A 199 -10.61 -1.62 -17.77
N ALA A 200 -11.04 -1.98 -16.55
CA ALA A 200 -12.44 -2.27 -16.26
C ALA A 200 -13.33 -1.03 -16.41
N VAL A 201 -12.92 0.09 -15.80
CA VAL A 201 -13.63 1.38 -15.91
C VAL A 201 -13.70 1.85 -17.36
N GLN A 202 -12.64 1.65 -18.15
CA GLN A 202 -12.64 1.99 -19.56
C GLN A 202 -13.69 1.20 -20.35
N HIS A 203 -13.84 -0.11 -20.09
CA HIS A 203 -14.89 -0.91 -20.72
C HIS A 203 -16.31 -0.43 -20.35
N ASP A 204 -16.52 -0.01 -19.11
CA ASP A 204 -17.82 0.52 -18.67
C ASP A 204 -18.15 1.83 -19.37
N VAL A 205 -17.18 2.73 -19.51
CA VAL A 205 -17.33 3.98 -20.25
C VAL A 205 -17.73 3.69 -21.69
N GLU A 206 -17.05 2.76 -22.36
CA GLU A 206 -17.38 2.36 -23.74
C GLU A 206 -18.79 1.75 -23.86
N ALA A 207 -19.23 0.99 -22.86
CA ALA A 207 -20.58 0.42 -22.82
C ALA A 207 -21.65 1.52 -22.67
N VAL A 208 -21.44 2.49 -21.77
CA VAL A 208 -22.35 3.62 -21.56
C VAL A 208 -22.39 4.51 -22.81
N GLU A 209 -21.25 4.83 -23.42
CA GLU A 209 -21.17 5.60 -24.66
C GLU A 209 -21.99 4.94 -25.78
N THR A 210 -21.84 3.62 -25.95
CA THR A 210 -22.60 2.86 -26.94
C THR A 210 -24.11 2.93 -26.71
N GLN A 211 -24.55 2.84 -25.45
CA GLN A 211 -25.98 2.96 -25.10
C GLN A 211 -26.53 4.36 -25.36
N VAL A 212 -25.77 5.41 -25.04
CA VAL A 212 -26.18 6.80 -25.27
C VAL A 212 -26.27 7.10 -26.76
N LEU A 213 -25.29 6.65 -27.55
CA LEU A 213 -25.29 6.83 -29.01
C LEU A 213 -26.39 6.00 -29.68
N ALA A 214 -26.70 4.80 -29.20
CA ALA A 214 -27.81 4.00 -29.70
C ALA A 214 -29.19 4.63 -29.41
N ARG A 215 -29.34 5.33 -28.28
CA ARG A 215 -30.57 6.08 -27.94
C ARG A 215 -30.69 7.40 -28.72
N GLY A 216 -29.58 7.96 -29.20
CA GLY A 216 -29.54 9.10 -30.11
C GLY A 216 -29.47 8.67 -31.58
N GLY A 217 -30.61 8.28 -32.18
CA GLY A 217 -30.70 7.97 -33.62
C GLY A 217 -30.13 9.07 -34.53
N PRO A 218 -29.79 8.77 -35.80
CA PRO A 218 -28.99 9.63 -36.66
C PRO A 218 -29.58 11.04 -36.72
N ARG A 219 -28.83 12.03 -36.23
CA ARG A 219 -29.18 13.44 -36.43
C ARG A 219 -29.32 13.66 -37.93
N ARG A 220 -30.54 13.94 -38.39
CA ARG A 220 -30.78 14.48 -39.74
C ARG A 220 -29.84 15.68 -39.93
N PRO A 221 -29.04 15.75 -41.01
CA PRO A 221 -28.23 16.92 -41.26
C PRO A 221 -29.17 18.11 -41.53
N GLY A 222 -29.28 19.00 -40.52
CA GLY A 222 -29.88 20.32 -40.69
C GLY A 222 -28.95 21.21 -41.53
N PRO A 223 -29.49 22.19 -42.27
CA PRO A 223 -28.71 22.96 -43.22
C PRO A 223 -27.63 23.78 -42.50
N HIS A 224 -26.46 23.81 -43.11
CA HIS A 224 -25.26 24.49 -42.65
C HIS A 224 -25.53 25.95 -42.24
N LEU A 225 -25.09 26.33 -41.03
CA LEU A 225 -24.70 27.70 -40.69
C LEU A 225 -23.38 27.67 -39.88
N PRO A 226 -22.49 28.68 -40.05
CA PRO A 226 -21.09 28.57 -39.67
C PRO A 226 -20.82 28.85 -38.18
N ALA A 227 -19.61 28.46 -37.80
CA ALA A 227 -18.97 28.43 -36.49
C ALA A 227 -19.24 29.61 -35.53
N GLN A 228 -19.37 29.29 -34.23
CA GLN A 228 -18.75 30.06 -33.15
C GLN A 228 -18.18 29.12 -32.07
N ALA A 229 -17.00 29.52 -31.58
CA ALA A 229 -16.16 28.83 -30.64
C ALA A 229 -16.75 28.77 -29.22
N GLY A 230 -16.43 27.71 -28.48
CA GLY A 230 -16.74 27.56 -27.06
C GLY A 230 -16.02 26.36 -26.49
N VAL A 231 -14.75 26.54 -26.13
CA VAL A 231 -13.93 25.55 -25.42
C VAL A 231 -14.49 25.37 -24.01
N ALA A 232 -14.89 24.16 -23.64
CA ALA A 232 -15.20 23.79 -22.25
C ALA A 232 -14.41 22.53 -21.86
N ARG A 233 -13.34 22.77 -21.11
CA ARG A 233 -12.56 21.79 -20.34
C ARG A 233 -13.50 21.04 -19.39
N ALA A 234 -13.36 19.71 -19.31
CA ALA A 234 -13.77 18.95 -18.15
C ALA A 234 -12.71 19.11 -17.05
N GLU A 235 -13.10 19.71 -15.93
CA GLU A 235 -12.29 19.81 -14.72
C GLU A 235 -12.12 18.43 -14.09
N ALA A 236 -10.87 17.99 -13.95
CA ALA A 236 -10.49 16.92 -13.05
C ALA A 236 -10.76 17.37 -11.60
N GLY A 237 -11.64 16.63 -10.93
CA GLY A 237 -11.99 16.81 -9.53
C GLY A 237 -10.77 16.73 -8.61
N ARG A 238 -10.76 17.64 -7.64
CA ARG A 238 -9.63 18.00 -6.79
C ARG A 238 -9.23 16.87 -5.84
N VAL A 239 -7.97 16.44 -5.93
CA VAL A 239 -7.23 16.01 -4.75
C VAL A 239 -6.99 17.26 -3.91
N ALA A 240 -7.74 17.43 -2.82
CA ALA A 240 -7.53 18.53 -1.88
C ALA A 240 -6.05 18.60 -1.52
N ALA A 241 -5.39 19.74 -1.63
CA ALA A 241 -4.09 20.00 -1.02
C ALA A 241 -4.38 20.65 0.33
N GLY A 242 -3.86 20.09 1.43
CA GLY A 242 -3.87 20.76 2.72
C GLY A 242 -2.95 21.99 2.69
N PRO A 243 -3.22 23.02 3.50
CA PRO A 243 -2.46 24.27 3.45
C PRO A 243 -1.01 24.08 3.95
N PRO A 244 -0.07 24.93 3.48
CA PRO A 244 1.34 24.85 3.87
C PRO A 244 1.52 25.31 5.32
N SER A 245 2.15 24.47 6.14
CA SER A 245 2.71 24.89 7.43
C SER A 245 3.83 25.88 7.18
N ARG A 246 3.59 27.16 7.53
CA ARG A 246 4.62 28.18 7.49
C ARG A 246 5.59 27.99 8.65
N ASP A 247 6.87 27.94 8.28
CA ASP A 247 8.00 28.20 9.15
C ASP A 247 7.80 29.47 9.98
N ALA A 248 8.04 29.34 11.28
CA ALA A 248 8.48 30.43 12.13
C ALA A 248 9.93 30.13 12.54
N GLY A 249 10.86 30.48 11.65
CA GLY A 249 12.26 30.68 12.00
C GLY A 249 12.46 32.12 12.45
N GLY A 250 13.05 32.32 13.64
CA GLY A 250 13.42 33.63 14.16
C GLY A 250 14.45 33.49 15.27
N ALA A 251 15.72 33.54 14.86
CA ALA A 251 16.93 33.36 15.67
C ALA A 251 17.25 34.54 16.62
N ALA A 252 17.94 34.23 17.72
CA ALA A 252 18.96 35.08 18.36
C ALA A 252 19.82 34.14 19.24
N GLN A 253 21.01 33.74 18.77
CA GLN A 253 22.32 34.40 18.91
C GLN A 253 23.08 34.04 20.20
N SER A 254 24.35 33.74 19.94
CA SER A 254 25.43 33.17 20.73
C SER A 254 26.07 34.12 21.74
N ALA A 255 26.57 33.58 22.85
CA ALA A 255 27.85 33.91 23.51
C ALA A 255 28.03 32.90 24.66
N ASP A 256 28.98 31.97 24.60
CA ASP A 256 30.39 32.10 24.99
C ASP A 256 30.63 31.44 26.38
N ARG A 257 31.65 30.58 26.44
CA ARG A 257 32.12 29.82 27.63
C ARG A 257 33.03 30.75 28.51
N PRO A 258 33.77 30.31 29.56
CA PRO A 258 33.83 29.02 30.31
C PRO A 258 33.89 29.18 31.86
N GLY A 259 33.90 28.03 32.57
CA GLY A 259 34.44 27.89 33.94
C GLY A 259 33.38 28.08 35.03
N GLY A 260 33.34 27.36 36.13
CA GLY A 260 34.22 26.41 36.76
C GLY A 260 33.78 26.29 38.23
N ALA A 261 34.21 25.23 38.89
CA ALA A 261 34.19 25.00 40.34
C ALA A 261 32.88 24.53 41.00
N ALA A 262 33.06 23.44 41.74
CA ALA A 262 32.18 22.75 42.66
C ALA A 262 31.75 23.60 43.88
N VAL A 263 30.72 23.11 44.59
CA VAL A 263 30.75 22.62 45.99
C VAL A 263 29.33 22.71 46.60
N LEU A 264 28.84 21.59 47.14
CA LEU A 264 27.86 21.52 48.23
C LEU A 264 28.64 21.47 49.55
N PRO A 265 28.08 21.88 50.71
CA PRO A 265 27.06 22.89 50.98
C PRO A 265 27.67 24.22 51.48
#